data_AF-E6SUG6-F1
#
_entry.id   AF-E6SUG6-F1
#
_cell.length_a   1.000
_cell.length_b   1.000
_cell.length_c   1.000
_cell.angle_alpha   90.00
_cell.angle_beta   90.00
_cell.angle_gamma   90.00
#
_symmetry.space_group_name_H-M   'P 1'
#
loop_
_entity.id
_entity.type
_entity.pdbx_description
1 polymer ?
#
loop_
_entity_poly.entity_id
_entity_poly.type
_entity_poly.pdbx_seq_one_letter_code
_entity_poly.pdbx_strand_id
1 'polypeptide(L)'
;MKALSAACIAGFLSAMPLCGQNIDKEFEEFEKKQQSEFEEFKSKADAEFETFLRETWQKYEAFAPVPAPVRPEPPKPVIFDKTKPSMPPMAIKPGALKVPEAPVPTVGDKVPVGERHPVLPFMEDKPAPGVYVPGKPYTPVLVAAPVVKPGRTVLRTPIDFYGTDFEVATDVIEDFTLSGDKEANVADAWKGLCQKDYEQLLSDCMTLKKERNLSDWAYLLFTKRIGEQLYGKERTGEVVFLQMFLLCKSGYKVRLAKIDDGLKLMIATAGTVYATPFLKMDGDKYYVFEPNPKGSKSLYTYRQNFADAKNLVCLNIERIPEFSVEEQERELSPSGGALKVRTVVNKNLMDFYRDYPQCDVVIHYKTPMSEELRSSLYPQLKKAVEGKSQKDAANLLLNFVQTALQYKTDGDQFGYEKPNFPDETFYYPYCDCEDRAMLYSILVRDLLGLETILLDYPNHIASAVHFTENIPGDCVVLDDGTEFLVCDPTYIGAPIGMCMDQYKNVGPEVIR
;
A
#
# COMPACT_ATOMS: atom_id res chain seq x y z
N MET A 1 -57.26 -22.98 50.43
CA MET A 1 -57.37 -21.71 51.19
C MET A 1 -56.89 -20.63 50.25
N LYS A 2 -57.79 -19.83 49.68
CA LYS A 2 -58.28 -18.54 50.20
C LYS A 2 -57.09 -17.59 50.52
N ALA A 3 -57.00 -16.34 50.11
CA ALA A 3 -57.89 -15.45 49.36
C ALA A 3 -57.27 -14.04 49.46
N LEU A 4 -57.53 -13.22 48.45
CA LEU A 4 -57.71 -11.77 48.49
C LEU A 4 -56.51 -10.81 48.74
N SER A 5 -56.24 -10.10 47.65
CA SER A 5 -55.95 -8.68 47.54
C SER A 5 -56.79 -7.78 48.46
N ALA A 6 -56.18 -6.73 49.02
CA ALA A 6 -56.85 -5.48 49.39
C ALA A 6 -55.82 -4.33 49.43
N ALA A 7 -55.99 -3.40 48.50
CA ALA A 7 -55.28 -2.14 48.42
C ALA A 7 -55.71 -1.20 49.57
N CYS A 8 -54.79 -0.33 50.01
CA CYS A 8 -55.15 0.98 50.55
C CYS A 8 -54.17 2.04 50.04
N ILE A 9 -54.72 2.89 49.18
CA ILE A 9 -54.20 4.16 48.69
C ILE A 9 -54.35 5.21 49.81
N ALA A 10 -53.27 5.94 50.07
CA ALA A 10 -53.21 7.36 50.48
C ALA A 10 -51.72 7.67 50.72
N GLY A 11 -50.98 8.45 49.93
CA GLY A 11 -51.35 9.68 49.23
C GLY A 11 -50.80 10.86 50.04
N PHE A 12 -49.57 11.30 49.74
CA PHE A 12 -49.21 12.71 49.66
C PHE A 12 -47.93 12.90 48.85
N LEU A 13 -48.06 13.68 47.79
CA LEU A 13 -46.97 14.14 46.92
C LEU A 13 -45.98 15.00 47.71
N SER A 14 -44.69 14.76 47.49
CA SER A 14 -43.73 15.84 47.28
C SER A 14 -42.82 15.45 46.13
N ALA A 15 -43.00 16.11 44.99
CA ALA A 15 -42.13 15.99 43.84
C ALA A 15 -40.71 16.43 44.19
N MET A 16 -39.71 15.62 43.83
CA MET A 16 -38.39 16.12 43.50
C MET A 16 -38.02 15.61 42.09
N PRO A 17 -38.12 16.47 41.06
CA PRO A 17 -37.52 16.22 39.77
C PRO A 17 -36.09 16.78 39.81
N LEU A 18 -35.12 16.00 40.28
CA LEU A 18 -33.72 16.43 40.33
C LEU A 18 -32.82 15.20 40.18
N CYS A 19 -32.55 14.78 38.94
CA CYS A 19 -31.27 14.15 38.54
C CYS A 19 -31.13 13.77 37.05
N GLY A 20 -31.97 14.28 36.12
CA GLY A 20 -31.72 14.11 34.68
C GLY A 20 -30.89 15.26 34.10
N GLN A 21 -31.34 16.49 34.33
CA GLN A 21 -30.74 17.71 33.78
C GLN A 21 -29.31 18.01 34.26
N ASN A 22 -28.89 17.47 35.42
CA ASN A 22 -27.55 17.74 35.96
C ASN A 22 -26.49 16.84 35.29
N ILE A 23 -26.85 15.62 34.90
CA ILE A 23 -25.94 14.68 34.21
C ILE A 23 -25.72 15.13 32.77
N ASP A 24 -26.78 15.54 32.07
CA ASP A 24 -26.66 16.06 30.70
C ASP A 24 -25.78 17.31 30.66
N LYS A 25 -25.95 18.20 31.64
CA LYS A 25 -25.13 19.42 31.75
C LYS A 25 -23.68 19.11 32.13
N GLU A 26 -23.43 18.20 33.07
CA GLU A 26 -22.09 17.72 33.41
C GLU A 26 -21.40 17.03 32.22
N PHE A 27 -22.14 16.28 31.43
CA PHE A 27 -21.66 15.64 30.20
C PHE A 27 -21.33 16.68 29.12
N GLU A 28 -22.22 17.66 28.86
CA GLU A 28 -21.94 18.77 27.95
C GLU A 28 -20.73 19.61 28.38
N GLU A 29 -20.57 19.86 29.69
CA GLU A 29 -19.42 20.57 30.25
C GLU A 29 -18.13 19.75 30.08
N PHE A 30 -18.20 18.42 30.27
CA PHE A 30 -17.09 17.51 30.02
C PHE A 30 -16.70 17.50 28.52
N GLU A 31 -17.65 17.38 27.61
CA GLU A 31 -17.41 17.42 26.16
C GLU A 31 -16.77 18.74 25.74
N LYS A 32 -17.31 19.87 26.21
CA LYS A 32 -16.72 21.21 25.97
C LYS A 32 -15.30 21.32 26.51
N LYS A 33 -15.04 20.78 27.70
CA LYS A 33 -13.70 20.78 28.30
C LYS A 33 -12.73 19.94 27.48
N GLN A 34 -13.10 18.71 27.08
CA GLN A 34 -12.26 17.85 26.24
C GLN A 34 -11.98 18.48 24.87
N GLN A 35 -12.99 19.09 24.24
CA GLN A 35 -12.83 19.82 22.99
C GLN A 35 -11.86 21.00 23.14
N SER A 36 -11.98 21.78 24.23
CA SER A 36 -11.08 22.89 24.51
C SER A 36 -9.63 22.43 24.75
N GLU A 37 -9.43 21.36 25.52
CA GLU A 37 -8.10 20.78 25.76
C GLU A 37 -7.46 20.27 24.46
N PHE A 38 -8.25 19.66 23.58
CA PHE A 38 -7.80 19.21 22.26
C PHE A 38 -7.42 20.40 21.35
N GLU A 39 -8.23 21.45 21.31
CA GLU A 39 -7.94 22.67 20.54
C GLU A 39 -6.67 23.37 21.05
N GLU A 40 -6.46 23.43 22.36
CA GLU A 40 -5.25 24.00 22.95
C GLU A 40 -4.00 23.16 22.61
N PHE A 41 -4.08 21.83 22.72
CA PHE A 41 -3.00 20.94 22.32
C PHE A 41 -2.63 21.12 20.85
N LYS A 42 -3.62 21.16 19.95
CA LYS A 42 -3.44 21.40 18.53
C LYS A 42 -2.80 22.77 18.27
N SER A 43 -3.31 23.83 18.90
CA SER A 43 -2.78 25.19 18.74
C SER A 43 -1.32 25.28 19.19
N LYS A 44 -0.97 24.60 20.28
CA LYS A 44 0.40 24.50 20.78
C LYS A 44 1.30 23.76 19.79
N ALA A 45 0.88 22.60 19.28
CA ALA A 45 1.65 21.85 18.27
C ALA A 45 1.90 22.68 17.00
N ASP A 46 0.88 23.45 16.57
CA ASP A 46 0.98 24.33 15.40
C ASP A 46 1.95 25.49 15.61
N ALA A 47 1.94 26.11 16.79
CA ALA A 47 2.83 27.21 17.15
C ALA A 47 4.28 26.74 17.37
N GLU A 48 4.48 25.57 17.98
CA GLU A 48 5.79 24.94 18.11
C GLU A 48 6.37 24.65 16.72
N PHE A 49 5.59 24.03 15.82
CA PHE A 49 6.04 23.75 14.47
C PHE A 49 6.30 25.02 13.64
N GLU A 50 5.49 26.08 13.79
CA GLU A 50 5.77 27.40 13.21
C GLU A 50 7.17 27.90 13.62
N THR A 51 7.47 27.80 14.92
CA THR A 51 8.75 28.24 15.47
C THR A 51 9.90 27.46 14.84
N PHE A 52 9.78 26.13 14.74
CA PHE A 52 10.79 25.28 14.13
C PHE A 52 10.96 25.53 12.62
N LEU A 53 9.87 25.77 11.88
CA LEU A 53 9.94 26.09 10.45
C LEU A 53 10.71 27.39 10.19
N ARG A 54 10.66 28.34 11.15
CA ARG A 54 11.34 29.63 11.08
C ARG A 54 12.82 29.56 11.41
N GLU A 55 13.26 28.52 12.11
CA GLU A 55 14.69 28.30 12.40
C GLU A 55 15.48 28.07 11.11
N THR A 56 16.78 28.36 11.15
CA THR A 56 17.66 28.13 10.00
C THR A 56 17.75 26.66 9.66
N TRP A 57 17.38 26.29 8.43
CA TRP A 57 17.48 24.92 7.95
C TRP A 57 18.93 24.51 7.80
N GLN A 58 19.25 23.31 8.26
CA GLN A 58 20.60 22.79 8.28
C GLN A 58 20.93 22.12 6.95
N LYS A 59 22.18 22.24 6.53
CA LYS A 59 22.70 21.56 5.34
C LYS A 59 22.91 20.07 5.63
N TYR A 60 22.44 19.22 4.74
CA TYR A 60 22.66 17.78 4.72
C TYR A 60 23.13 17.34 3.33
N GLU A 61 23.79 16.20 3.29
CA GLU A 61 24.11 15.50 2.05
C GLU A 61 23.28 14.21 2.01
N ALA A 62 22.42 14.09 1.01
CA ALA A 62 21.61 12.89 0.79
C ALA A 62 22.51 11.69 0.52
N PHE A 63 22.15 10.55 1.09
CA PHE A 63 22.77 9.28 0.76
C PHE A 63 22.54 8.95 -0.72
N ALA A 64 23.49 8.21 -1.29
CA ALA A 64 23.32 7.70 -2.64
C ALA A 64 22.05 6.83 -2.72
N PRO A 65 21.30 6.91 -3.83
CA PRO A 65 20.17 6.02 -4.07
C PRO A 65 20.55 4.56 -3.87
N VAL A 66 19.65 3.79 -3.26
CA VAL A 66 19.74 2.33 -3.31
C VAL A 66 19.36 1.93 -4.73
N PRO A 67 20.25 1.30 -5.52
CA PRO A 67 19.89 0.84 -6.85
C PRO A 67 18.80 -0.23 -6.73
N ALA A 68 17.90 -0.27 -7.71
CA ALA A 68 17.01 -1.41 -7.81
C ALA A 68 17.82 -2.71 -8.00
N PRO A 69 17.34 -3.85 -7.49
CA PRO A 69 17.89 -5.14 -7.85
C PRO A 69 17.92 -5.26 -9.37
N VAL A 70 19.09 -5.61 -9.92
CA VAL A 70 19.21 -5.90 -11.35
C VAL A 70 19.14 -7.41 -11.50
N ARG A 71 18.13 -7.90 -12.22
CA ARG A 71 17.98 -9.31 -12.52
C ARG A 71 18.33 -9.52 -13.99
N PRO A 72 19.52 -10.09 -14.31
CA PRO A 72 19.92 -10.33 -15.70
C PRO A 72 19.17 -11.55 -16.24
N GLU A 73 17.88 -11.39 -16.47
CA GLU A 73 16.97 -12.43 -16.91
C GLU A 73 17.35 -12.98 -18.28
N PRO A 74 17.09 -14.27 -18.55
CA PRO A 74 17.28 -14.79 -19.89
C PRO A 74 16.29 -14.09 -20.85
N PRO A 75 16.75 -13.64 -22.03
CA PRO A 75 15.89 -12.95 -23.00
C PRO A 75 14.81 -13.86 -23.60
N LYS A 76 14.92 -15.17 -23.38
CA LYS A 76 13.91 -16.17 -23.77
C LYS A 76 13.72 -17.16 -22.63
N PRO A 77 12.47 -17.62 -22.42
CA PRO A 77 12.19 -18.61 -21.41
C PRO A 77 12.73 -19.98 -21.84
N VAL A 78 13.05 -20.83 -20.86
CA VAL A 78 13.53 -22.19 -21.11
C VAL A 78 12.35 -23.08 -21.52
N ILE A 79 12.53 -23.91 -22.55
CA ILE A 79 11.50 -24.86 -23.01
C ILE A 79 11.76 -26.23 -22.40
N PHE A 80 10.72 -26.84 -21.82
CA PHE A 80 10.79 -28.18 -21.27
C PHE A 80 10.90 -29.23 -22.37
N ASP A 81 11.96 -30.05 -22.31
CA ASP A 81 12.17 -31.15 -23.23
C ASP A 81 11.58 -32.45 -22.66
N LYS A 82 10.40 -32.82 -23.13
CA LYS A 82 9.68 -34.04 -22.74
C LYS A 82 10.42 -35.34 -23.12
N THR A 83 11.43 -35.26 -24.00
CA THR A 83 12.20 -36.44 -24.43
C THR A 83 13.36 -36.75 -23.52
N LYS A 84 13.79 -35.79 -22.69
CA LYS A 84 14.86 -36.02 -21.70
C LYS A 84 14.36 -36.93 -20.58
N PRO A 85 15.18 -37.89 -20.12
CA PRO A 85 14.85 -38.69 -18.95
C PRO A 85 14.62 -37.78 -17.72
N SER A 86 13.49 -37.98 -17.05
CA SER A 86 13.22 -37.31 -15.78
C SER A 86 14.23 -37.78 -14.74
N MET A 87 15.02 -36.86 -14.17
CA MET A 87 15.85 -37.17 -13.01
C MET A 87 14.96 -37.46 -11.79
N PRO A 88 15.46 -38.18 -10.77
CA PRO A 88 14.75 -38.33 -9.51
C PRO A 88 14.40 -36.95 -8.92
N PRO A 89 13.22 -36.81 -8.28
CA PRO A 89 12.87 -35.59 -7.55
C PRO A 89 13.95 -35.15 -6.58
N MET A 90 14.23 -33.85 -6.54
CA MET A 90 15.23 -33.27 -5.65
C MET A 90 14.59 -32.41 -4.56
N ALA A 91 15.05 -32.62 -3.33
CA ALA A 91 14.78 -31.71 -2.21
C ALA A 91 15.83 -30.59 -2.22
N ILE A 92 15.42 -29.38 -2.56
CA ILE A 92 16.23 -28.17 -2.61
C ILE A 92 16.18 -27.51 -1.24
N LYS A 93 17.34 -27.28 -0.65
CA LYS A 93 17.43 -26.48 0.58
C LYS A 93 17.36 -24.99 0.22
N PRO A 94 16.44 -24.20 0.78
CA PRO A 94 16.36 -22.77 0.50
C PRO A 94 17.61 -22.05 1.04
N GLY A 95 17.88 -20.89 0.44
CA GLY A 95 18.76 -19.89 1.01
C GLY A 95 18.10 -19.17 2.19
N ALA A 96 18.51 -17.93 2.44
CA ALA A 96 17.87 -17.13 3.48
C ALA A 96 16.41 -16.80 3.11
N LEU A 97 15.55 -16.64 4.13
CA LEU A 97 14.28 -15.96 3.92
C LEU A 97 14.60 -14.53 3.45
N LYS A 98 14.08 -14.15 2.28
CA LYS A 98 14.16 -12.76 1.86
C LYS A 98 13.26 -11.99 2.81
N VAL A 99 13.87 -11.14 3.62
CA VAL A 99 13.17 -10.21 4.51
C VAL A 99 13.06 -8.91 3.72
N PRO A 100 12.03 -8.73 2.87
CA PRO A 100 11.92 -7.52 2.07
C PRO A 100 11.90 -6.30 2.97
N GLU A 101 12.51 -5.20 2.52
CA GLU A 101 12.32 -3.90 3.17
C GLU A 101 10.96 -3.34 2.76
N ALA A 102 9.90 -4.14 2.92
CA ALA A 102 8.52 -3.77 2.70
C ALA A 102 7.68 -4.38 3.81
N PRO A 103 6.82 -3.58 4.47
CA PRO A 103 5.98 -4.09 5.54
C PRO A 103 4.82 -4.94 4.99
N VAL A 104 3.97 -5.46 5.88
CA VAL A 104 2.59 -5.88 5.58
C VAL A 104 1.70 -5.17 6.58
N PRO A 105 0.78 -4.27 6.24
CA PRO A 105 0.13 -3.50 7.29
C PRO A 105 -0.87 -4.37 8.06
N THR A 106 -1.09 -4.05 9.34
CA THR A 106 -2.15 -4.66 10.15
C THR A 106 -2.90 -3.57 10.89
N VAL A 107 -4.23 -3.66 10.90
CA VAL A 107 -5.09 -2.76 11.66
C VAL A 107 -4.83 -2.98 13.16
N GLY A 108 -4.56 -1.91 13.90
CA GLY A 108 -4.46 -1.98 15.36
C GLY A 108 -5.82 -2.37 15.97
N ASP A 109 -5.85 -3.44 16.75
CA ASP A 109 -7.09 -3.97 17.33
C ASP A 109 -7.79 -2.95 18.24
N LYS A 110 -9.10 -2.80 18.05
CA LYS A 110 -10.01 -2.45 19.14
C LYS A 110 -10.40 -3.77 19.82
N VAL A 111 -10.22 -3.86 21.13
CA VAL A 111 -10.71 -5.00 21.92
C VAL A 111 -12.24 -4.88 22.09
N PRO A 112 -13.03 -5.88 21.66
CA PRO A 112 -14.11 -6.35 22.51
C PRO A 112 -14.13 -7.87 22.70
N VAL A 113 -14.74 -8.27 23.81
CA VAL A 113 -14.78 -9.60 24.44
C VAL A 113 -15.63 -10.63 23.69
N GLY A 114 -15.09 -11.87 23.58
CA GLY A 114 -15.80 -13.16 23.34
C GLY A 114 -16.20 -13.44 21.87
N GLU A 115 -15.98 -14.59 21.24
CA GLU A 115 -15.86 -15.99 21.68
C GLU A 115 -14.81 -16.75 20.84
N ARG A 116 -14.33 -17.88 21.38
CA ARG A 116 -13.18 -18.65 20.89
C ARG A 116 -13.50 -19.54 19.68
N HIS A 117 -12.73 -19.38 18.61
CA HIS A 117 -12.40 -20.46 17.66
C HIS A 117 -10.93 -20.90 17.86
N PRO A 118 -10.57 -22.15 17.50
CA PRO A 118 -9.28 -22.73 17.87
C PRO A 118 -8.12 -22.06 17.13
N VAL A 119 -7.16 -21.59 17.93
CA VAL A 119 -6.03 -20.75 17.57
C VAL A 119 -4.92 -21.58 16.95
N LEU A 120 -4.55 -21.30 15.71
CA LEU A 120 -3.16 -21.49 15.26
C LEU A 120 -2.32 -20.37 15.89
N PRO A 121 -1.10 -20.63 16.39
CA PRO A 121 -0.28 -19.60 17.02
C PRO A 121 0.23 -18.65 15.93
N PHE A 122 -0.51 -17.57 15.66
CA PHE A 122 0.01 -16.44 14.91
C PHE A 122 1.01 -15.73 15.84
N MET A 123 2.31 -15.96 15.62
CA MET A 123 3.36 -15.22 16.33
C MET A 123 3.30 -13.75 15.90
N GLU A 124 2.65 -12.90 16.69
CA GLU A 124 2.70 -11.45 16.52
C GLU A 124 4.02 -10.90 17.07
N ASP A 125 5.08 -10.94 16.27
CA ASP A 125 6.25 -10.09 16.46
C ASP A 125 6.02 -8.76 15.71
N LYS A 126 5.00 -8.00 16.13
CA LYS A 126 4.63 -6.70 15.54
C LYS A 126 5.38 -5.56 16.24
N PRO A 127 6.02 -4.66 15.50
CA PRO A 127 6.58 -3.42 16.05
C PRO A 127 5.51 -2.53 16.69
N ALA A 128 5.93 -1.63 17.57
CA ALA A 128 5.03 -0.60 18.11
C ALA A 128 4.43 0.27 16.98
N PRO A 129 3.17 0.73 17.09
CA PRO A 129 2.55 1.58 16.07
C PRO A 129 3.40 2.81 15.72
N GLY A 130 3.51 3.13 14.43
CA GLY A 130 4.34 4.23 13.91
C GLY A 130 5.84 3.96 13.87
N VAL A 131 6.28 2.76 14.28
CA VAL A 131 7.67 2.29 14.14
C VAL A 131 7.75 1.31 12.98
N TYR A 132 8.63 1.61 12.02
CA TYR A 132 8.90 0.73 10.91
C TYR A 132 10.09 -0.18 11.21
N VAL A 133 9.89 -1.48 11.06
CA VAL A 133 10.95 -2.50 11.10
C VAL A 133 10.89 -3.26 9.78
N PRO A 134 11.98 -3.27 8.98
CA PRO A 134 12.03 -4.02 7.73
C PRO A 134 11.59 -5.48 7.89
N GLY A 135 10.78 -5.96 6.94
CA GLY A 135 10.21 -7.30 6.91
C GLY A 135 9.16 -7.63 7.96
N LYS A 136 8.84 -6.69 8.86
CA LYS A 136 7.74 -6.85 9.81
C LYS A 136 6.51 -6.06 9.38
N PRO A 137 5.31 -6.48 9.81
CA PRO A 137 4.10 -5.72 9.60
C PRO A 137 4.20 -4.27 10.11
N TYR A 138 3.86 -3.29 9.27
CA TYR A 138 3.84 -1.88 9.68
C TYR A 138 2.45 -1.51 10.18
N THR A 139 2.35 -1.12 11.45
CA THR A 139 1.08 -0.70 12.05
C THR A 139 1.05 0.83 12.13
N PRO A 140 0.18 1.53 11.37
CA PRO A 140 0.05 2.97 11.50
C PRO A 140 -0.64 3.34 12.82
N VAL A 141 -0.26 4.48 13.38
CA VAL A 141 -1.01 5.16 14.44
C VAL A 141 -2.30 5.72 13.83
N LEU A 142 -3.45 5.41 14.44
CA LEU A 142 -4.73 5.94 13.99
C LEU A 142 -4.79 7.45 14.25
N VAL A 143 -4.93 8.22 13.17
CA VAL A 143 -5.13 9.68 13.23
C VAL A 143 -6.60 9.94 12.94
N ALA A 144 -7.30 10.55 13.89
CA ALA A 144 -8.70 10.91 13.70
C ALA A 144 -8.82 12.07 12.70
N ALA A 145 -9.82 12.00 11.82
CA ALA A 145 -10.18 13.16 11.02
C ALA A 145 -10.59 14.32 11.95
N PRO A 146 -10.25 15.57 11.61
CA PRO A 146 -10.60 16.71 12.45
C PRO A 146 -12.12 16.85 12.56
N VAL A 147 -12.59 17.27 13.73
CA VAL A 147 -14.00 17.61 13.93
C VAL A 147 -14.31 18.92 13.20
N VAL A 148 -15.26 18.88 12.27
CA VAL A 148 -15.70 20.06 11.52
C VAL A 148 -16.74 20.84 12.33
N LYS A 149 -16.55 22.16 12.45
CA LYS A 149 -17.49 23.05 13.13
C LYS A 149 -18.77 23.23 12.30
N PRO A 150 -19.98 23.12 12.89
CA PRO A 150 -21.22 23.30 12.16
C PRO A 150 -21.45 24.77 11.75
N GLY A 151 -22.17 24.99 10.64
CA GLY A 151 -22.76 26.29 10.31
C GLY A 151 -22.04 27.12 9.24
N ARG A 152 -21.01 26.58 8.57
CA ARG A 152 -20.35 27.22 7.42
C ARG A 152 -20.77 26.55 6.10
N THR A 153 -21.11 27.36 5.10
CA THR A 153 -21.18 26.90 3.70
C THR A 153 -19.76 26.80 3.17
N VAL A 154 -19.36 25.61 2.75
CA VAL A 154 -18.01 25.33 2.25
C VAL A 154 -18.06 25.09 0.76
N LEU A 155 -17.23 25.81 0.00
CA LEU A 155 -17.05 25.54 -1.43
C LEU A 155 -16.25 24.25 -1.58
N ARG A 156 -16.82 23.28 -2.30
CA ARG A 156 -16.11 22.09 -2.75
C ARG A 156 -15.78 22.20 -4.22
N THR A 157 -14.58 21.75 -4.57
CA THR A 157 -14.12 21.65 -5.95
C THR A 157 -13.94 20.16 -6.29
N PRO A 158 -14.43 19.70 -7.46
CA PRO A 158 -14.11 18.38 -7.97
C PRO A 158 -12.63 18.33 -8.36
N ILE A 159 -11.84 17.52 -7.65
CA ILE A 159 -10.44 17.26 -7.95
C ILE A 159 -10.37 16.03 -8.85
N ASP A 160 -10.00 16.21 -10.13
CA ASP A 160 -9.83 15.11 -11.09
C ASP A 160 -8.54 14.35 -10.73
N PHE A 161 -8.68 13.12 -10.27
CA PHE A 161 -7.59 12.25 -9.89
C PHE A 161 -7.75 10.88 -10.53
N TYR A 162 -6.89 10.57 -11.50
CA TYR A 162 -6.96 9.35 -12.32
C TYR A 162 -8.37 9.12 -12.89
N GLY A 163 -8.93 10.13 -13.57
CA GLY A 163 -10.25 10.03 -14.20
C GLY A 163 -11.43 9.99 -13.23
N THR A 164 -11.19 10.28 -11.95
CA THR A 164 -12.20 10.27 -10.88
C THR A 164 -12.28 11.64 -10.24
N ASP A 165 -13.48 12.22 -10.21
CA ASP A 165 -13.71 13.49 -9.53
C ASP A 165 -13.95 13.25 -8.03
N PHE A 166 -13.08 13.82 -7.21
CA PHE A 166 -13.23 13.82 -5.75
C PHE A 166 -13.56 15.21 -5.23
N GLU A 167 -14.73 15.35 -4.61
CA GLU A 167 -15.19 16.61 -4.02
C GLU A 167 -14.40 16.93 -2.75
N VAL A 168 -13.66 18.04 -2.77
CA VAL A 168 -12.84 18.50 -1.65
C VAL A 168 -13.15 19.95 -1.34
N ALA A 169 -13.32 20.28 -0.06
CA ALA A 169 -13.38 21.66 0.40
C ALA A 169 -12.08 22.42 0.08
N THR A 170 -12.16 23.51 -0.69
CA THR A 170 -10.99 24.25 -1.19
C THR A 170 -11.02 25.74 -0.87
N ASP A 171 -12.11 26.25 -0.30
CA ASP A 171 -12.31 27.67 0.01
C ASP A 171 -11.17 28.31 0.83
N VAL A 172 -10.57 27.56 1.76
CA VAL A 172 -9.46 28.05 2.57
C VAL A 172 -8.11 28.14 1.83
N ILE A 173 -7.99 27.47 0.68
CA ILE A 173 -6.75 27.31 -0.08
C ILE A 173 -6.83 27.82 -1.53
N GLU A 174 -7.98 28.26 -2.02
CA GLU A 174 -8.18 28.71 -3.41
C GLU A 174 -7.17 29.79 -3.84
N ASP A 175 -7.05 30.86 -3.06
CA ASP A 175 -6.13 31.99 -3.33
C ASP A 175 -4.78 31.88 -2.61
N PHE A 176 -4.35 30.67 -2.23
CA PHE A 176 -3.09 30.50 -1.52
C PHE A 176 -1.89 30.93 -2.39
N THR A 177 -0.95 31.65 -1.78
CA THR A 177 0.30 32.07 -2.41
C THR A 177 1.42 31.98 -1.41
N LEU A 178 2.55 31.41 -1.84
CA LEU A 178 3.75 31.33 -1.04
C LEU A 178 4.68 32.49 -1.41
N SER A 179 5.03 33.34 -0.44
CA SER A 179 5.86 34.55 -0.68
C SER A 179 7.32 34.24 -1.06
N GLY A 180 7.74 32.98 -0.97
CA GLY A 180 9.03 32.46 -1.37
C GLY A 180 9.44 31.25 -0.53
N ASP A 181 10.63 30.71 -0.78
CA ASP A 181 11.13 29.48 -0.16
C ASP A 181 11.90 29.71 1.16
N LYS A 182 12.15 30.95 1.57
CA LYS A 182 12.82 31.28 2.84
C LYS A 182 12.05 30.71 4.04
N GLU A 183 12.78 30.35 5.08
CA GLU A 183 12.29 29.73 6.32
C GLU A 183 11.16 30.56 6.95
N ALA A 184 11.34 31.88 7.01
CA ALA A 184 10.31 32.80 7.49
C ALA A 184 9.03 32.77 6.64
N ASN A 185 9.15 32.69 5.30
CA ASN A 185 8.00 32.65 4.40
C ASN A 185 7.22 31.34 4.56
N VAL A 186 7.93 30.22 4.71
CA VAL A 186 7.34 28.90 4.96
C VAL A 186 6.62 28.87 6.31
N ALA A 187 7.25 29.41 7.36
CA ALA A 187 6.65 29.52 8.69
C ALA A 187 5.41 30.43 8.70
N ASP A 188 5.46 31.57 8.02
CA ASP A 188 4.34 32.50 7.90
C ASP A 188 3.17 31.88 7.12
N ALA A 189 3.46 31.11 6.06
CA ALA A 189 2.45 30.35 5.34
C ALA A 189 1.79 29.27 6.22
N TRP A 190 2.59 28.54 7.01
CA TRP A 190 2.08 27.54 7.96
C TRP A 190 1.15 28.17 8.99
N LYS A 191 1.60 29.26 9.62
CA LYS A 191 0.80 30.03 10.56
C LYS A 191 -0.49 30.52 9.92
N GLY A 192 -0.40 31.10 8.73
CA GLY A 192 -1.53 31.63 7.99
C GLY A 192 -2.60 30.58 7.71
N LEU A 193 -2.21 29.37 7.28
CA LEU A 193 -3.17 28.27 7.11
C LEU A 193 -3.71 27.75 8.45
N CYS A 194 -2.88 27.65 9.49
CA CYS A 194 -3.35 27.19 10.81
C CYS A 194 -4.37 28.13 11.46
N GLN A 195 -4.38 29.40 11.07
CA GLN A 195 -5.37 30.40 11.51
C GLN A 195 -6.67 30.38 10.70
N LYS A 196 -6.71 29.65 9.58
CA LYS A 196 -7.93 29.40 8.81
C LYS A 196 -8.67 28.17 9.35
N ASP A 197 -9.93 28.03 8.97
CA ASP A 197 -10.78 26.88 9.30
C ASP A 197 -10.60 25.78 8.23
N TYR A 198 -9.42 25.15 8.24
CA TYR A 198 -8.97 24.12 7.28
C TYR A 198 -9.48 22.71 7.60
N GLU A 199 -10.19 22.54 8.70
CA GLU A 199 -10.65 21.26 9.22
C GLU A 199 -11.53 20.53 8.20
N GLN A 200 -12.40 21.23 7.47
CA GLN A 200 -13.22 20.60 6.43
C GLN A 200 -12.38 20.06 5.26
N LEU A 201 -11.38 20.82 4.79
CA LEU A 201 -10.45 20.38 3.73
C LEU A 201 -9.76 19.08 4.15
N LEU A 202 -9.18 19.06 5.36
CA LEU A 202 -8.48 17.89 5.88
C LEU A 202 -9.43 16.70 6.12
N SER A 203 -10.63 16.97 6.66
CA SER A 203 -11.67 15.95 6.87
C SER A 203 -12.10 15.31 5.54
N ASP A 204 -12.34 16.10 4.49
CA ASP A 204 -12.71 15.58 3.16
C ASP A 204 -11.58 14.69 2.63
N CYS A 205 -10.33 15.15 2.66
CA CYS A 205 -9.19 14.36 2.19
C CYS A 205 -9.02 13.03 2.96
N MET A 206 -9.08 13.05 4.30
CA MET A 206 -8.94 11.85 5.13
C MET A 206 -10.13 10.89 4.98
N THR A 207 -11.34 11.42 4.78
CA THR A 207 -12.55 10.63 4.50
C THR A 207 -12.44 9.95 3.15
N LEU A 208 -12.05 10.68 2.10
CA LEU A 208 -11.81 10.12 0.77
C LEU A 208 -10.73 9.03 0.80
N LYS A 209 -9.62 9.24 1.51
CA LYS A 209 -8.60 8.22 1.70
C LYS A 209 -9.19 6.90 2.19
N LYS A 210 -10.06 6.98 3.20
CA LYS A 210 -10.69 5.81 3.82
C LYS A 210 -11.78 5.19 2.94
N GLU A 211 -12.72 6.00 2.47
CA GLU A 211 -13.92 5.55 1.75
C GLU A 211 -13.66 5.16 0.30
N ARG A 212 -12.55 5.58 -0.30
CA ARG A 212 -12.14 5.21 -1.66
C ARG A 212 -10.90 4.31 -1.68
N ASN A 213 -10.54 3.75 -0.52
CA ASN A 213 -9.41 2.83 -0.39
C ASN A 213 -8.08 3.38 -0.94
N LEU A 214 -7.84 4.69 -0.81
CA LEU A 214 -6.58 5.27 -1.27
C LEU A 214 -5.44 4.76 -0.37
N SER A 215 -4.51 4.01 -0.96
CA SER A 215 -3.23 3.66 -0.33
C SER A 215 -2.48 4.93 0.12
N ASP A 216 -1.46 4.80 0.97
CA ASP A 216 -0.69 5.98 1.41
C ASP A 216 0.00 6.66 0.22
N TRP A 217 0.46 5.88 -0.76
CA TRP A 217 0.99 6.43 -2.01
C TRP A 217 -0.08 7.14 -2.84
N ALA A 218 -1.28 6.56 -3.00
CA ALA A 218 -2.38 7.23 -3.69
C ALA A 218 -2.77 8.54 -2.98
N TYR A 219 -2.76 8.57 -1.65
CA TYR A 219 -3.04 9.77 -0.87
C TYR A 219 -1.94 10.84 -1.01
N LEU A 220 -0.67 10.43 -1.05
CA LEU A 220 0.46 11.30 -1.35
C LEU A 220 0.31 11.98 -2.72
N LEU A 221 -0.07 11.22 -3.75
CA LEU A 221 -0.30 11.75 -5.10
C LEU A 221 -1.56 12.64 -5.14
N PHE A 222 -2.62 12.26 -4.41
CA PHE A 222 -3.86 13.04 -4.34
C PHE A 222 -3.63 14.43 -3.73
N THR A 223 -2.90 14.51 -2.62
CA THR A 223 -2.57 15.81 -1.99
C THR A 223 -1.74 16.71 -2.89
N LYS A 224 -0.86 16.13 -3.73
CA LYS A 224 -0.16 16.87 -4.79
C LYS A 224 -1.14 17.39 -5.84
N ARG A 225 -2.05 16.53 -6.31
CA ARG A 225 -3.01 16.84 -7.37
C ARG A 225 -3.93 18.01 -7.00
N ILE A 226 -4.36 18.10 -5.74
CA ILE A 226 -5.13 19.26 -5.23
C ILE A 226 -4.39 20.56 -5.55
N GLY A 227 -3.13 20.66 -5.14
CA GLY A 227 -2.31 21.85 -5.40
C GLY A 227 -2.08 22.10 -6.89
N GLU A 228 -1.74 21.06 -7.67
CA GLU A 228 -1.50 21.20 -9.10
C GLU A 228 -2.74 21.69 -9.85
N GLN A 229 -3.94 21.24 -9.48
CA GLN A 229 -5.18 21.64 -10.11
C GLN A 229 -5.57 23.09 -9.75
N LEU A 230 -5.37 23.50 -8.50
CA LEU A 230 -5.71 24.84 -8.03
C LEU A 230 -4.71 25.90 -8.51
N TYR A 231 -3.41 25.59 -8.48
CA TYR A 231 -2.35 26.59 -8.69
C TYR A 231 -1.64 26.45 -10.04
N GLY A 232 -1.76 25.30 -10.70
CA GLY A 232 -0.97 24.93 -11.86
C GLY A 232 0.39 24.33 -11.50
N LYS A 233 0.90 23.46 -12.37
CA LYS A 233 2.14 22.68 -12.16
C LYS A 233 3.42 23.54 -12.03
N GLU A 234 3.40 24.75 -12.57
CA GLU A 234 4.53 25.69 -12.53
C GLU A 234 4.72 26.32 -11.14
N ARG A 235 3.66 26.39 -10.31
CA ARG A 235 3.69 26.94 -8.95
C ARG A 235 4.15 25.90 -7.93
N THR A 236 5.32 25.32 -8.19
CA THR A 236 5.85 24.16 -7.46
C THR A 236 6.01 24.41 -5.96
N GLY A 237 6.39 25.63 -5.55
CA GLY A 237 6.52 26.00 -4.14
C GLY A 237 5.21 25.90 -3.39
N GLU A 238 4.12 26.45 -3.94
CA GLU A 238 2.78 26.38 -3.37
C GLU A 238 2.25 24.94 -3.32
N VAL A 239 2.43 24.18 -4.40
CA VAL A 239 2.00 22.78 -4.48
C VAL A 239 2.70 21.94 -3.41
N VAL A 240 4.02 22.02 -3.33
CA VAL A 240 4.84 21.25 -2.39
C VAL A 240 4.55 21.66 -0.94
N PHE A 241 4.35 22.96 -0.69
CA PHE A 241 3.97 23.44 0.64
C PHE A 241 2.59 22.92 1.07
N LEU A 242 1.58 23.03 0.22
CA LEU A 242 0.24 22.53 0.51
C LEU A 242 0.25 21.02 0.74
N GLN A 243 0.97 20.29 -0.11
CA GLN A 243 1.14 18.85 0.02
C GLN A 243 1.76 18.49 1.38
N MET A 244 2.84 19.19 1.79
CA MET A 244 3.44 19.01 3.11
C MET A 244 2.44 19.31 4.24
N PHE A 245 1.70 20.41 4.15
CA PHE A 245 0.71 20.79 5.15
C PHE A 245 -0.35 19.70 5.34
N LEU A 246 -0.98 19.24 4.26
CA LEU A 246 -2.02 18.21 4.31
C LEU A 246 -1.49 16.89 4.88
N LEU A 247 -0.29 16.48 4.48
CA LEU A 247 0.31 15.22 4.94
C LEU A 247 0.73 15.28 6.41
N CYS A 248 1.36 16.37 6.86
CA CYS A 248 1.67 16.59 8.27
C CYS A 248 0.42 16.54 9.14
N LYS A 249 -0.64 17.25 8.72
CA LYS A 249 -1.92 17.29 9.43
C LYS A 249 -2.70 15.97 9.38
N SER A 250 -2.44 15.14 8.37
CA SER A 250 -2.93 13.76 8.29
C SER A 250 -2.07 12.76 9.08
N GLY A 251 -1.03 13.26 9.76
CA GLY A 251 -0.14 12.52 10.64
C GLY A 251 0.99 11.76 9.94
N TYR A 252 1.35 12.12 8.71
CA TYR A 252 2.52 11.58 8.03
C TYR A 252 3.79 12.37 8.34
N LYS A 253 4.87 11.63 8.55
CA LYS A 253 6.24 12.11 8.66
C LYS A 253 6.74 12.54 7.28
N VAL A 254 6.45 13.79 6.94
CA VAL A 254 7.01 14.47 5.78
C VAL A 254 7.72 15.75 6.21
N ARG A 255 8.56 16.30 5.34
CA ARG A 255 9.22 17.58 5.58
C ARG A 255 9.55 18.27 4.27
N LEU A 256 9.79 19.58 4.36
CA LEU A 256 10.31 20.35 3.23
C LEU A 256 11.83 20.30 3.20
N ALA A 257 12.38 20.29 1.99
CA ALA A 257 13.79 20.50 1.73
C ALA A 257 13.98 21.55 0.64
N LYS A 258 15.07 22.32 0.72
CA LYS A 258 15.55 23.14 -0.39
C LYS A 258 16.60 22.35 -1.16
N ILE A 259 16.34 22.12 -2.44
CA ILE A 259 17.21 21.39 -3.37
C ILE A 259 17.22 22.18 -4.68
N ASP A 260 18.40 22.45 -5.23
CA ASP A 260 18.56 23.16 -6.52
C ASP A 260 17.72 24.45 -6.62
N ASP A 261 17.78 25.30 -5.59
CA ASP A 261 17.05 26.57 -5.48
C ASP A 261 15.51 26.45 -5.52
N GLY A 262 14.96 25.28 -5.16
CA GLY A 262 13.51 25.06 -5.06
C GLY A 262 13.10 24.21 -3.85
N LEU A 263 11.82 24.32 -3.47
CA LEU A 263 11.23 23.46 -2.44
C LEU A 263 10.91 22.08 -3.01
N LYS A 264 11.25 21.05 -2.23
CA LYS A 264 10.93 19.65 -2.49
C LYS A 264 10.35 19.00 -1.24
N LEU A 265 9.45 18.06 -1.46
CA LEU A 265 8.92 17.23 -0.39
C LEU A 265 9.89 16.07 -0.11
N MET A 266 10.13 15.80 1.16
CA MET A 266 10.75 14.56 1.60
C MET A 266 9.75 13.73 2.37
N ILE A 267 9.68 12.43 2.08
CA ILE A 267 8.72 11.49 2.64
C ILE A 267 9.43 10.38 3.41
N ALA A 268 9.03 10.12 4.65
CA ALA A 268 9.45 8.90 5.34
C ALA A 268 8.58 7.74 4.89
N THR A 269 9.17 6.64 4.42
CA THR A 269 8.44 5.49 3.88
C THR A 269 8.60 4.25 4.74
N ALA A 270 7.50 3.53 4.93
CA ALA A 270 7.53 2.16 5.41
C ALA A 270 7.69 1.27 4.17
N GLY A 271 8.94 1.11 3.75
CA GLY A 271 9.28 0.52 2.47
C GLY A 271 10.52 1.16 1.86
N THR A 272 11.30 0.43 1.06
CA THR A 272 12.37 1.03 0.26
C THR A 272 11.84 1.57 -1.07
N VAL A 273 12.20 2.83 -1.36
CA VAL A 273 12.04 3.47 -2.66
C VAL A 273 13.38 3.40 -3.39
N TYR A 274 13.47 2.57 -4.42
CA TYR A 274 14.68 2.39 -5.20
C TYR A 274 14.99 3.62 -6.07
N ALA A 275 16.25 3.73 -6.47
CA ALA A 275 16.79 4.81 -7.32
C ALA A 275 16.51 6.24 -6.80
N THR A 276 16.14 6.39 -5.53
CA THR A 276 15.74 7.66 -4.93
C THR A 276 16.71 8.10 -3.82
N PRO A 277 17.27 9.33 -3.88
CA PRO A 277 18.10 9.88 -2.81
C PRO A 277 17.32 10.02 -1.50
N PHE A 278 17.99 9.81 -0.37
CA PHE A 278 17.34 9.87 0.94
C PHE A 278 18.25 10.40 2.04
N LEU A 279 17.65 10.84 3.15
CA LEU A 279 18.32 11.13 4.40
C LEU A 279 17.93 10.13 5.47
N LYS A 280 18.84 9.84 6.41
CA LYS A 280 18.50 9.12 7.63
C LYS A 280 18.40 10.12 8.78
N MET A 281 17.23 10.22 9.39
CA MET A 281 16.96 11.13 10.51
C MET A 281 16.09 10.43 11.53
N ASP A 282 16.55 10.41 12.78
CA ASP A 282 15.83 9.88 13.94
C ASP A 282 15.32 8.43 13.76
N GLY A 283 16.09 7.63 13.02
CA GLY A 283 15.78 6.22 12.73
C GLY A 283 15.03 5.98 11.41
N ASP A 284 14.43 7.01 10.82
CA ASP A 284 13.64 6.91 9.60
C ASP A 284 14.45 7.29 8.34
N LYS A 285 14.11 6.67 7.18
CA LYS A 285 14.63 7.06 5.86
C LYS A 285 13.65 8.04 5.22
N TYR A 286 14.07 9.29 4.99
CA TYR A 286 13.31 10.32 4.28
C TYR A 286 13.79 10.39 2.83
N TYR A 287 12.97 9.93 1.90
CA TYR A 287 13.24 9.94 0.46
C TYR A 287 12.82 11.27 -0.15
N VAL A 288 13.61 11.80 -1.10
CA VAL A 288 13.21 12.96 -1.90
C VAL A 288 12.08 12.52 -2.84
N PHE A 289 10.90 13.12 -2.74
CA PHE A 289 9.78 12.82 -3.60
C PHE A 289 9.98 13.47 -4.98
N GLU A 290 9.81 12.68 -6.06
CA GLU A 290 10.09 13.08 -7.45
C GLU A 290 11.46 13.77 -7.61
N PRO A 291 12.57 13.05 -7.31
CA PRO A 291 13.91 13.63 -7.37
C PRO A 291 14.28 13.97 -8.81
N ASN A 292 15.01 15.06 -9.00
CA ASN A 292 15.68 15.31 -10.28
C ASN A 292 16.89 14.35 -10.38
N PRO A 293 16.97 13.44 -11.38
CA PRO A 293 18.09 12.50 -11.50
C PRO A 293 19.46 13.18 -11.67
N LYS A 294 19.47 14.44 -12.15
CA LYS A 294 20.67 15.27 -12.32
C LYS A 294 20.81 16.34 -11.22
N GLY A 295 19.93 16.32 -10.23
CA GLY A 295 19.88 17.31 -9.17
C GLY A 295 21.01 17.14 -8.14
N SER A 296 21.18 18.16 -7.30
CA SER A 296 22.15 18.14 -6.21
C SER A 296 21.78 17.10 -5.14
N LYS A 297 22.80 16.48 -4.55
CA LYS A 297 22.66 15.66 -3.33
C LYS A 297 22.67 16.49 -2.05
N SER A 298 23.16 17.73 -2.13
CA SER A 298 23.15 18.67 -1.03
C SER A 298 21.77 19.29 -0.91
N LEU A 299 21.20 19.26 0.29
CA LEU A 299 19.90 19.83 0.59
C LEU A 299 19.89 20.55 1.94
N TYR A 300 18.97 21.51 2.11
CA TYR A 300 18.72 22.15 3.40
C TYR A 300 17.35 21.73 3.93
N THR A 301 17.27 21.24 5.16
CA THR A 301 16.01 20.83 5.81
C THR A 301 16.10 20.96 7.33
N TYR A 302 15.02 20.63 8.02
CA TYR A 302 14.90 20.61 9.48
C TYR A 302 14.71 19.18 10.00
N ARG A 303 15.03 18.95 11.29
CA ARG A 303 14.93 17.62 11.92
C ARG A 303 13.54 17.33 12.48
N GLN A 304 12.92 18.34 13.08
CA GLN A 304 11.71 18.19 13.88
C GLN A 304 10.52 17.73 13.02
N ASN A 305 9.86 16.65 13.44
CA ASN A 305 8.57 16.26 12.89
C ASN A 305 7.45 17.10 13.51
N PHE A 306 6.38 17.35 12.76
CA PHE A 306 5.13 17.87 13.32
C PHE A 306 4.64 16.93 14.44
N ALA A 307 4.07 17.48 15.52
CA ALA A 307 3.77 16.69 16.72
C ALA A 307 2.90 15.46 16.43
N ASP A 308 1.91 15.60 15.55
CA ASP A 308 0.99 14.52 15.18
C ASP A 308 1.48 13.66 14.01
N ALA A 309 2.63 13.99 13.41
CA ALA A 309 3.25 13.21 12.36
C ALA A 309 3.89 11.93 12.93
N LYS A 310 3.06 10.91 13.15
CA LYS A 310 3.46 9.61 13.73
C LYS A 310 3.64 8.50 12.70
N ASN A 311 3.13 8.68 11.49
CA ASN A 311 3.06 7.65 10.47
C ASN A 311 4.10 7.86 9.36
N LEU A 312 4.65 6.76 8.85
CA LEU A 312 5.37 6.72 7.58
C LEU A 312 4.37 6.46 6.44
N VAL A 313 4.74 6.84 5.22
CA VAL A 313 4.01 6.51 3.99
C VAL A 313 4.25 5.03 3.68
N CYS A 314 3.21 4.20 3.82
CA CYS A 314 3.30 2.77 3.53
C CYS A 314 3.24 2.51 2.02
N LEU A 315 4.20 1.74 1.49
CA LEU A 315 4.22 1.35 0.08
C LEU A 315 3.33 0.14 -0.24
N ASN A 316 2.54 -0.37 0.70
CA ASN A 316 1.62 -1.47 0.38
C ASN A 316 0.28 -0.98 -0.14
N ILE A 317 -0.31 -1.78 -1.02
CA ILE A 317 -1.67 -1.61 -1.49
C ILE A 317 -2.49 -2.79 -0.94
N GLU A 318 -3.13 -2.60 0.21
CA GLU A 318 -3.98 -3.64 0.82
C GLU A 318 -5.35 -3.77 0.14
N ARG A 319 -5.83 -2.66 -0.40
CA ARG A 319 -7.09 -2.54 -1.12
C ARG A 319 -6.85 -1.64 -2.32
N ILE A 320 -7.44 -2.02 -3.45
CA ILE A 320 -7.31 -1.26 -4.68
C ILE A 320 -8.05 0.08 -4.55
N PRO A 321 -7.40 1.21 -4.87
CA PRO A 321 -8.06 2.50 -4.92
C PRO A 321 -9.28 2.49 -5.86
N GLU A 322 -10.40 3.02 -5.38
CA GLU A 322 -11.65 3.07 -6.14
C GLU A 322 -11.65 4.28 -7.08
N PHE A 323 -11.17 4.06 -8.31
CA PHE A 323 -11.24 5.03 -9.40
C PHE A 323 -12.43 4.73 -10.34
N SER A 324 -12.92 5.75 -11.03
CA SER A 324 -13.81 5.58 -12.18
C SER A 324 -13.25 4.54 -13.13
N VAL A 325 -14.11 3.66 -13.63
CA VAL A 325 -13.69 2.57 -14.51
C VAL A 325 -13.59 3.07 -15.95
N GLU A 326 -12.38 2.99 -16.50
CA GLU A 326 -12.14 3.02 -17.95
C GLU A 326 -11.70 1.62 -18.39
N GLU A 327 -12.64 0.83 -18.89
CA GLU A 327 -12.41 -0.59 -19.20
C GLU A 327 -11.40 -0.76 -20.35
N GLN A 328 -10.44 -1.66 -20.13
CA GLN A 328 -9.56 -2.19 -21.16
C GLN A 328 -9.67 -3.71 -21.16
N GLU A 329 -10.03 -4.24 -22.32
CA GLU A 329 -10.28 -5.65 -22.47
C GLU A 329 -9.16 -6.37 -23.19
N ARG A 330 -8.95 -7.64 -22.83
CA ARG A 330 -8.04 -8.53 -23.55
C ARG A 330 -8.62 -9.93 -23.66
N GLU A 331 -8.47 -10.55 -24.82
CA GLU A 331 -8.73 -11.98 -25.00
C GLU A 331 -7.40 -12.74 -24.98
N LEU A 332 -7.32 -13.75 -24.13
CA LEU A 332 -6.18 -14.63 -23.98
C LEU A 332 -6.57 -16.05 -24.39
N SER A 333 -5.72 -16.67 -25.21
CA SER A 333 -5.91 -18.04 -25.70
C SER A 333 -4.66 -18.86 -25.39
N PRO A 334 -4.64 -19.61 -24.27
CA PRO A 334 -3.59 -20.56 -23.94
C PRO A 334 -3.38 -21.58 -25.07
N SER A 335 -2.14 -22.02 -25.25
CA SER A 335 -1.80 -23.00 -26.28
C SER A 335 -2.28 -24.39 -25.89
N GLY A 336 -2.87 -25.12 -26.85
CA GLY A 336 -3.21 -26.54 -26.70
C GLY A 336 -4.53 -26.84 -25.99
N GLY A 337 -5.39 -25.84 -25.75
CA GLY A 337 -6.71 -26.01 -25.15
C GLY A 337 -7.83 -25.24 -25.87
N ALA A 338 -9.08 -25.53 -25.48
CA ALA A 338 -10.26 -24.76 -25.90
C ALA A 338 -10.58 -23.58 -24.96
N LEU A 339 -9.79 -23.40 -23.90
CA LEU A 339 -9.97 -22.31 -22.94
C LEU A 339 -9.69 -20.98 -23.65
N LYS A 340 -10.65 -20.07 -23.58
CA LYS A 340 -10.48 -18.67 -23.91
C LYS A 340 -10.83 -17.86 -22.68
N VAL A 341 -10.01 -16.88 -22.36
CA VAL A 341 -10.20 -16.04 -21.19
C VAL A 341 -10.27 -14.60 -21.64
N ARG A 342 -11.40 -13.95 -21.37
CA ARG A 342 -11.53 -12.49 -21.54
C ARG A 342 -11.31 -11.80 -20.20
N THR A 343 -10.38 -10.87 -20.14
CA THR A 343 -10.09 -10.07 -18.95
C THR A 343 -10.43 -8.62 -19.19
N VAL A 344 -10.83 -7.94 -18.12
CA VAL A 344 -11.09 -6.50 -18.07
C VAL A 344 -10.18 -5.92 -16.99
N VAL A 345 -9.50 -4.82 -17.29
CA VAL A 345 -8.76 -4.03 -16.31
C VAL A 345 -9.19 -2.57 -16.39
N ASN A 346 -8.99 -1.80 -15.32
CA ASN A 346 -9.26 -0.36 -15.30
C ASN A 346 -8.01 0.43 -15.75
N LYS A 347 -8.11 1.18 -16.86
CA LYS A 347 -7.01 2.03 -17.35
C LYS A 347 -6.61 3.12 -16.36
N ASN A 348 -7.54 3.70 -15.63
CA ASN A 348 -7.23 4.70 -14.60
C ASN A 348 -6.34 4.12 -13.49
N LEU A 349 -6.55 2.83 -13.14
CA LEU A 349 -5.68 2.12 -12.20
C LEU A 349 -4.28 1.88 -12.79
N MET A 350 -4.17 1.61 -14.10
CA MET A 350 -2.87 1.46 -14.77
C MET A 350 -2.10 2.78 -14.79
N ASP A 351 -2.81 3.89 -14.95
CA ASP A 351 -2.23 5.22 -14.89
C ASP A 351 -1.67 5.52 -13.49
N PHE A 352 -2.35 5.06 -12.43
CA PHE A 352 -1.83 5.12 -11.06
C PHE A 352 -0.60 4.22 -10.85
N TYR A 353 -0.62 2.97 -11.33
CA TYR A 353 0.52 2.06 -11.18
C TYR A 353 1.78 2.55 -11.90
N ARG A 354 1.62 3.26 -13.02
CA ARG A 354 2.75 3.93 -13.70
C ARG A 354 3.44 4.98 -12.83
N ASP A 355 2.69 5.68 -11.98
CA ASP A 355 3.21 6.71 -11.07
C ASP A 355 3.60 6.12 -9.70
N TYR A 356 3.55 4.79 -9.56
CA TYR A 356 4.02 4.08 -8.38
C TYR A 356 5.55 3.99 -8.39
N PRO A 357 6.22 4.14 -7.23
CA PRO A 357 7.67 4.11 -7.16
C PRO A 357 8.17 2.70 -7.38
N GLN A 358 9.40 2.61 -7.89
CA GLN A 358 10.13 1.35 -7.87
C GLN A 358 10.39 0.94 -6.41
N CYS A 359 9.87 -0.22 -6.03
CA CYS A 359 9.89 -0.73 -4.67
C CYS A 359 10.11 -2.25 -4.66
N ASP A 360 10.10 -2.88 -3.49
CA ASP A 360 10.34 -4.32 -3.37
C ASP A 360 9.23 -5.14 -4.06
N VAL A 361 9.63 -6.20 -4.78
CA VAL A 361 8.73 -7.12 -5.49
C VAL A 361 7.60 -7.68 -4.62
N VAL A 362 7.80 -7.80 -3.30
CA VAL A 362 6.76 -8.28 -2.38
C VAL A 362 5.53 -7.36 -2.35
N ILE A 363 5.70 -6.06 -2.60
CA ILE A 363 4.60 -5.08 -2.68
C ILE A 363 3.70 -5.44 -3.86
N HIS A 364 4.30 -5.75 -5.00
CA HIS A 364 3.58 -6.19 -6.20
C HIS A 364 2.90 -7.54 -5.97
N TYR A 365 3.62 -8.51 -5.38
CA TYR A 365 3.10 -9.84 -5.06
C TYR A 365 1.92 -9.83 -4.08
N LYS A 366 1.94 -8.93 -3.08
CA LYS A 366 0.89 -8.82 -2.05
C LYS A 366 -0.25 -7.89 -2.43
N THR A 367 -0.12 -7.12 -3.51
CA THR A 367 -1.22 -6.29 -4.02
C THR A 367 -2.34 -7.20 -4.55
N PRO A 368 -3.61 -7.00 -4.16
CA PRO A 368 -4.72 -7.79 -4.70
C PRO A 368 -5.00 -7.43 -6.16
N MET A 369 -5.71 -8.30 -6.87
CA MET A 369 -6.28 -7.93 -8.18
C MET A 369 -7.43 -6.93 -8.01
N SER A 370 -7.63 -6.04 -8.99
CA SER A 370 -8.82 -5.19 -9.05
C SER A 370 -10.12 -6.01 -9.13
N GLU A 371 -11.24 -5.36 -8.80
CA GLU A 371 -12.54 -6.04 -8.90
C GLU A 371 -12.93 -6.32 -10.36
N GLU A 372 -12.55 -5.46 -11.29
CA GLU A 372 -12.77 -5.62 -12.72
C GLU A 372 -12.05 -6.86 -13.25
N LEU A 373 -10.76 -7.00 -12.88
CA LEU A 373 -9.97 -8.17 -13.27
C LEU A 373 -10.49 -9.43 -12.60
N ARG A 374 -10.75 -9.37 -11.30
CA ARG A 374 -11.23 -10.51 -10.53
C ARG A 374 -12.56 -11.03 -11.07
N SER A 375 -13.51 -10.13 -11.33
CA SER A 375 -14.85 -10.45 -11.82
C SER A 375 -14.85 -11.01 -13.24
N SER A 376 -13.92 -10.55 -14.08
CA SER A 376 -13.77 -11.08 -15.43
C SER A 376 -12.99 -12.40 -15.46
N LEU A 377 -11.88 -12.52 -14.73
CA LEU A 377 -10.95 -13.65 -14.79
C LEU A 377 -11.42 -14.87 -13.99
N TYR A 378 -11.78 -14.69 -12.72
CA TYR A 378 -11.93 -15.81 -11.79
C TYR A 378 -13.06 -16.77 -12.16
N PRO A 379 -14.26 -16.33 -12.58
CA PRO A 379 -15.33 -17.26 -12.94
C PRO A 379 -14.92 -18.23 -14.06
N GLN A 380 -14.14 -17.75 -15.05
CA GLN A 380 -13.68 -18.55 -16.18
C GLN A 380 -12.66 -19.61 -15.73
N LEU A 381 -11.68 -19.22 -14.90
CA LEU A 381 -10.67 -20.15 -14.39
C LEU A 381 -11.26 -21.12 -13.35
N LYS A 382 -12.14 -20.67 -12.45
CA LYS A 382 -12.85 -21.53 -11.48
C LYS A 382 -13.61 -22.64 -12.19
N LYS A 383 -14.36 -22.29 -13.24
CA LYS A 383 -15.06 -23.28 -14.08
C LYS A 383 -14.09 -24.26 -14.75
N ALA A 384 -12.92 -23.79 -15.17
CA ALA A 384 -11.91 -24.64 -15.81
C ALA A 384 -11.27 -25.65 -14.84
N VAL A 385 -11.16 -25.31 -13.54
CA VAL A 385 -10.54 -26.18 -12.52
C VAL A 385 -11.55 -26.98 -11.69
N GLU A 386 -12.85 -26.71 -11.83
CA GLU A 386 -13.91 -27.37 -11.07
C GLU A 386 -13.85 -28.90 -11.18
N GLY A 387 -13.92 -29.58 -10.03
CA GLY A 387 -13.90 -31.04 -9.94
C GLY A 387 -12.54 -31.71 -10.22
N LYS A 388 -11.46 -30.95 -10.42
CA LYS A 388 -10.10 -31.49 -10.63
C LYS A 388 -9.37 -31.78 -9.31
N SER A 389 -8.39 -32.69 -9.38
CA SER A 389 -7.38 -32.85 -8.31
C SER A 389 -6.54 -31.58 -8.17
N GLN A 390 -5.86 -31.40 -7.03
CA GLN A 390 -4.94 -30.27 -6.87
C GLN A 390 -3.84 -30.30 -7.93
N LYS A 391 -3.30 -31.49 -8.24
CA LYS A 391 -2.34 -31.69 -9.33
C LYS A 391 -2.85 -31.19 -10.67
N ASP A 392 -4.05 -31.60 -11.08
CA ASP A 392 -4.58 -31.28 -12.41
C ASP A 392 -5.02 -29.81 -12.50
N ALA A 393 -5.60 -29.27 -11.43
CA ALA A 393 -5.97 -27.86 -11.33
C ALA A 393 -4.74 -26.96 -11.40
N ALA A 394 -3.69 -27.27 -10.62
CA ALA A 394 -2.46 -26.50 -10.58
C ALA A 394 -1.69 -26.56 -11.91
N ASN A 395 -1.66 -27.72 -12.59
CA ASN A 395 -1.09 -27.83 -13.94
C ASN A 395 -1.89 -27.03 -14.98
N LEU A 396 -3.23 -26.98 -14.88
CA LEU A 396 -4.06 -26.18 -15.77
C LEU A 396 -3.75 -24.68 -15.61
N LEU A 397 -3.72 -24.19 -14.37
CA LEU A 397 -3.35 -22.80 -14.09
C LEU A 397 -1.92 -22.50 -14.55
N LEU A 398 -0.99 -23.45 -14.37
CA LEU A 398 0.40 -23.30 -14.79
C LEU A 398 0.50 -23.15 -16.31
N ASN A 399 -0.19 -24.02 -17.05
CA ASN A 399 -0.25 -23.97 -18.49
C ASN A 399 -0.91 -22.68 -19.02
N PHE A 400 -1.96 -22.19 -18.34
CA PHE A 400 -2.57 -20.90 -18.64
C PHE A 400 -1.51 -19.78 -18.57
N VAL A 401 -0.80 -19.65 -17.45
CA VAL A 401 0.23 -18.59 -17.28
C VAL A 401 1.39 -18.76 -18.27
N GLN A 402 1.87 -20.01 -18.47
CA GLN A 402 2.98 -20.30 -19.39
C GLN A 402 2.70 -19.86 -20.84
N THR A 403 1.46 -20.04 -21.31
CA THR A 403 1.17 -20.03 -22.76
C THR A 403 0.17 -18.98 -23.22
N ALA A 404 -0.62 -18.40 -22.31
CA ALA A 404 -1.56 -17.33 -22.66
C ALA A 404 -0.91 -15.96 -22.74
N LEU A 405 0.21 -15.79 -22.02
CA LEU A 405 0.94 -14.54 -21.88
C LEU A 405 2.26 -14.61 -22.65
N GLN A 406 2.61 -13.53 -23.35
CA GLN A 406 3.87 -13.46 -24.10
C GLN A 406 5.01 -13.04 -23.18
N TYR A 407 6.22 -13.55 -23.44
CA TYR A 407 7.41 -13.29 -22.63
C TYR A 407 8.25 -12.17 -23.24
N LYS A 408 8.70 -11.24 -22.40
CA LYS A 408 9.74 -10.25 -22.72
C LYS A 408 10.27 -9.70 -21.40
N THR A 409 11.58 -9.56 -21.28
CA THR A 409 12.20 -8.96 -20.08
C THR A 409 11.75 -7.51 -19.91
N ASP A 410 11.68 -7.06 -18.67
CA ASP A 410 11.43 -5.66 -18.34
C ASP A 410 12.43 -4.69 -18.97
N GLY A 411 13.72 -5.06 -18.99
CA GLY A 411 14.75 -4.29 -19.67
C GLY A 411 14.43 -4.05 -21.16
N ASP A 412 13.92 -5.06 -21.87
CA ASP A 412 13.56 -4.92 -23.28
C ASP A 412 12.16 -4.28 -23.49
N GLN A 413 11.26 -4.36 -22.51
CA GLN A 413 9.90 -3.79 -22.58
C GLN A 413 9.88 -2.31 -22.16
N PHE A 414 10.45 -2.00 -21.00
CA PHE A 414 10.37 -0.71 -20.33
C PHE A 414 11.70 0.05 -20.31
N GLY A 415 12.83 -0.63 -20.50
CA GLY A 415 14.17 -0.04 -20.40
C GLY A 415 14.74 -0.01 -18.98
N TYR A 416 14.02 -0.59 -18.02
CA TYR A 416 14.40 -0.70 -16.60
C TYR A 416 13.59 -1.83 -15.95
N GLU A 417 14.03 -2.33 -14.79
CA GLU A 417 13.31 -3.34 -14.00
C GLU A 417 11.97 -2.79 -13.50
N LYS A 418 10.85 -3.41 -13.86
CA LYS A 418 9.49 -3.00 -13.49
C LYS A 418 8.59 -4.23 -13.27
N PRO A 419 8.62 -4.82 -12.05
CA PRO A 419 7.66 -5.84 -11.69
C PRO A 419 6.23 -5.32 -11.90
N ASN A 420 5.39 -6.09 -12.58
CA ASN A 420 4.02 -5.72 -12.82
C ASN A 420 3.18 -5.96 -11.56
N PHE A 421 2.27 -5.02 -11.27
CA PHE A 421 1.11 -5.35 -10.45
C PHE A 421 0.23 -6.40 -11.16
N PRO A 422 -0.60 -7.18 -10.43
CA PRO A 422 -1.36 -8.27 -11.03
C PRO A 422 -2.19 -7.85 -12.26
N ASP A 423 -2.82 -6.69 -12.19
CA ASP A 423 -3.59 -6.10 -13.29
C ASP A 423 -2.73 -5.67 -14.49
N GLU A 424 -1.53 -5.15 -14.24
CA GLU A 424 -0.59 -4.76 -15.30
C GLU A 424 -0.18 -5.95 -16.18
N THR A 425 -0.15 -7.17 -15.61
CA THR A 425 0.13 -8.42 -16.36
C THR A 425 -0.91 -8.67 -17.46
N PHE A 426 -2.15 -8.21 -17.29
CA PHE A 426 -3.21 -8.34 -18.28
C PHE A 426 -3.31 -7.12 -19.20
N TYR A 427 -2.78 -5.96 -18.78
CA TYR A 427 -2.72 -4.73 -19.56
C TYR A 427 -1.56 -4.72 -20.57
N TYR A 428 -0.33 -5.00 -20.12
CA TYR A 428 0.85 -4.93 -20.96
C TYR A 428 0.98 -6.15 -21.89
N PRO A 429 1.53 -5.97 -23.11
CA PRO A 429 1.60 -7.07 -24.08
C PRO A 429 2.47 -8.25 -23.62
N TYR A 430 3.50 -7.99 -22.81
CA TYR A 430 4.43 -8.99 -22.31
C TYR A 430 4.60 -8.91 -20.79
N CYS A 431 5.03 -10.03 -20.21
CA CYS A 431 5.42 -10.19 -18.81
C CYS A 431 6.56 -11.21 -18.71
N ASP A 432 7.48 -11.02 -17.78
CA ASP A 432 8.66 -11.85 -17.59
C ASP A 432 8.50 -12.82 -16.40
N CYS A 433 9.60 -13.23 -15.76
CA CYS A 433 9.54 -14.38 -14.87
C CYS A 433 8.92 -14.06 -13.51
N GLU A 434 9.19 -12.88 -12.92
CA GLU A 434 8.56 -12.44 -11.68
C GLU A 434 7.07 -12.29 -11.83
N ASP A 435 6.61 -11.66 -12.90
CA ASP A 435 5.20 -11.40 -13.15
C ASP A 435 4.40 -12.70 -13.23
N ARG A 436 4.96 -13.67 -13.96
CA ARG A 436 4.36 -15.00 -14.13
C ARG A 436 4.34 -15.75 -12.81
N ALA A 437 5.44 -15.73 -12.05
CA ALA A 437 5.54 -16.41 -10.76
C ALA A 437 4.56 -15.81 -9.73
N MET A 438 4.45 -14.48 -9.69
CA MET A 438 3.48 -13.77 -8.86
C MET A 438 2.05 -14.11 -9.27
N LEU A 439 1.72 -13.99 -10.56
CA LEU A 439 0.38 -14.29 -11.08
C LEU A 439 -0.03 -15.74 -10.79
N TYR A 440 0.84 -16.71 -11.07
CA TYR A 440 0.55 -18.11 -10.79
C TYR A 440 0.30 -18.36 -9.31
N SER A 441 1.13 -17.78 -8.44
CA SER A 441 1.00 -17.89 -6.99
C SER A 441 -0.31 -17.30 -6.47
N ILE A 442 -0.73 -16.15 -7.00
CA ILE A 442 -2.01 -15.51 -6.68
C ILE A 442 -3.18 -16.40 -7.12
N LEU A 443 -3.15 -16.91 -8.36
CA LEU A 443 -4.21 -17.77 -8.88
C LEU A 443 -4.36 -19.08 -8.08
N VAL A 444 -3.25 -19.72 -7.72
CA VAL A 444 -3.28 -20.94 -6.91
C VAL A 444 -3.84 -20.66 -5.51
N ARG A 445 -3.39 -19.59 -4.86
CA ARG A 445 -3.89 -19.19 -3.54
C ARG A 445 -5.39 -18.89 -3.57
N ASP A 446 -5.82 -18.08 -4.52
CA ASP A 446 -7.17 -17.52 -4.52
C ASP A 446 -8.21 -18.48 -5.12
N LEU A 447 -7.80 -19.40 -6.01
CA LEU A 447 -8.70 -20.36 -6.66
C LEU A 447 -8.64 -21.77 -6.05
N LEU A 448 -7.49 -22.19 -5.51
CA LEU A 448 -7.30 -23.53 -4.95
C LEU A 448 -7.16 -23.53 -3.42
N GLY A 449 -6.99 -22.35 -2.79
CA GLY A 449 -6.83 -22.24 -1.34
C GLY A 449 -5.51 -22.82 -0.82
N LEU A 450 -4.48 -22.91 -1.68
CA LEU A 450 -3.18 -23.48 -1.34
C LEU A 450 -2.18 -22.39 -0.98
N GLU A 451 -1.28 -22.71 -0.04
CA GLU A 451 -0.18 -21.82 0.32
C GLU A 451 0.87 -21.80 -0.79
N THR A 452 1.39 -20.61 -1.09
CA THR A 452 2.39 -20.39 -2.13
C THR A 452 3.54 -19.54 -1.60
N ILE A 453 4.72 -19.75 -2.16
CA ILE A 453 5.91 -18.92 -1.96
C ILE A 453 6.55 -18.59 -3.31
N LEU A 454 7.30 -17.50 -3.37
CA LEU A 454 8.19 -17.25 -4.51
C LEU A 454 9.61 -17.70 -4.16
N LEU A 455 10.30 -18.19 -5.19
CA LEU A 455 11.67 -18.63 -5.16
C LEU A 455 12.51 -17.63 -5.93
N ASP A 456 13.28 -16.83 -5.20
CA ASP A 456 14.14 -15.79 -5.76
C ASP A 456 15.56 -16.33 -5.98
N TYR A 457 15.85 -16.70 -7.23
CA TYR A 457 17.18 -17.07 -7.70
C TYR A 457 17.92 -15.84 -8.25
N PRO A 458 19.26 -15.86 -8.37
CA PRO A 458 20.04 -14.69 -8.78
C PRO A 458 19.61 -14.01 -10.09
N ASN A 459 19.00 -14.76 -11.02
CA ASN A 459 18.57 -14.26 -12.33
C ASN A 459 17.18 -14.78 -12.74
N HIS A 460 16.36 -15.22 -11.79
CA HIS A 460 15.07 -15.83 -12.06
C HIS A 460 14.17 -15.86 -10.82
N ILE A 461 12.88 -15.62 -10.98
CA ILE A 461 11.87 -15.87 -9.97
C ILE A 461 10.97 -16.99 -10.46
N ALA A 462 10.72 -17.97 -9.58
CA ALA A 462 9.73 -19.01 -9.79
C ALA A 462 8.74 -19.04 -8.63
N SER A 463 7.69 -19.84 -8.77
CA SER A 463 6.73 -20.09 -7.70
C SER A 463 6.86 -21.52 -7.17
N ALA A 464 6.46 -21.73 -5.92
CA ALA A 464 6.30 -23.06 -5.34
C ALA A 464 5.04 -23.12 -4.48
N VAL A 465 4.44 -24.30 -4.40
CA VAL A 465 3.11 -24.51 -3.82
C VAL A 465 3.17 -25.62 -2.78
N HIS A 466 2.58 -25.39 -1.60
CA HIS A 466 2.38 -26.42 -0.60
C HIS A 466 1.08 -27.17 -0.91
N PHE A 467 1.21 -28.39 -1.43
CA PHE A 467 0.08 -29.27 -1.74
C PHE A 467 -0.28 -30.13 -0.53
N THR A 468 -1.57 -30.37 -0.33
CA THR A 468 -2.03 -31.37 0.65
C THR A 468 -2.07 -32.77 0.04
N GLU A 469 -2.10 -32.86 -1.29
CA GLU A 469 -1.90 -34.11 -2.04
C GLU A 469 -0.42 -34.48 -2.09
N ASN A 470 -0.11 -35.77 -2.00
CA ASN A 470 1.25 -36.26 -2.20
C ASN A 470 1.57 -36.29 -3.71
N ILE A 471 2.25 -35.24 -4.19
CA ILE A 471 2.62 -35.07 -5.59
C ILE A 471 4.14 -35.14 -5.71
N PRO A 472 4.71 -36.12 -6.45
CA PRO A 472 6.16 -36.22 -6.60
C PRO A 472 6.71 -35.11 -7.51
N GLY A 473 7.86 -34.57 -7.16
CA GLY A 473 8.62 -33.63 -7.98
C GLY A 473 9.64 -32.85 -7.16
N ASP A 474 10.39 -31.99 -7.83
CA ASP A 474 11.36 -31.11 -7.19
C ASP A 474 10.65 -30.18 -6.20
N CYS A 475 11.12 -30.13 -4.96
CA CYS A 475 10.52 -29.34 -3.89
C CYS A 475 11.57 -28.53 -3.15
N VAL A 476 11.16 -27.38 -2.61
CA VAL A 476 11.93 -26.60 -1.65
C VAL A 476 11.45 -26.99 -0.25
N VAL A 477 12.39 -27.38 0.62
CA VAL A 477 12.09 -27.81 1.99
C VAL A 477 12.55 -26.74 2.97
N LEU A 478 11.61 -26.07 3.62
CA LEU A 478 11.88 -25.02 4.60
C LEU A 478 12.49 -25.58 5.89
N ASP A 479 13.07 -24.72 6.72
CA ASP A 479 13.72 -25.13 7.98
C ASP A 479 12.76 -25.79 8.98
N ASP A 480 11.46 -25.50 8.90
CA ASP A 480 10.39 -26.14 9.69
C ASP A 480 9.95 -27.50 9.13
N GLY A 481 10.52 -27.94 8.01
CA GLY A 481 10.20 -29.19 7.32
C GLY A 481 9.04 -29.08 6.34
N THR A 482 8.44 -27.91 6.16
CA THR A 482 7.33 -27.73 5.21
C THR A 482 7.86 -27.80 3.78
N GLU A 483 7.23 -28.62 2.94
CA GLU A 483 7.63 -28.86 1.56
C GLU A 483 6.77 -28.04 0.59
N PHE A 484 7.44 -27.31 -0.31
CA PHE A 484 6.80 -26.55 -1.38
C PHE A 484 7.25 -27.10 -2.73
N LEU A 485 6.33 -27.66 -3.51
CA LEU A 485 6.60 -28.22 -4.83
C LEU A 485 6.86 -27.10 -5.84
N VAL A 486 7.94 -27.19 -6.61
CA VAL A 486 8.34 -26.17 -7.59
C VAL A 486 7.33 -26.12 -8.74
N CYS A 487 6.80 -24.93 -9.03
CA CYS A 487 5.85 -24.68 -10.10
C CYS A 487 6.32 -23.46 -10.89
N ASP A 488 7.15 -23.66 -11.92
CA ASP A 488 7.77 -22.56 -12.67
C ASP A 488 6.96 -22.19 -13.94
N PRO A 489 6.29 -21.02 -13.97
CA PRO A 489 5.49 -20.59 -15.12
C PRO A 489 6.33 -20.03 -16.29
N THR A 490 7.65 -19.97 -16.12
CA THR A 490 8.61 -19.55 -17.14
C THR A 490 9.39 -20.77 -17.68
N TYR A 491 9.20 -21.96 -17.10
CA TYR A 491 9.65 -23.22 -17.68
C TYR A 491 8.61 -23.79 -18.66
N ILE A 492 8.58 -23.26 -19.88
CA ILE A 492 7.50 -23.46 -20.85
C ILE A 492 7.24 -24.94 -21.14
N GLY A 493 6.02 -25.41 -20.86
CA GLY A 493 5.57 -26.77 -21.10
C GLY A 493 5.94 -27.78 -20.01
N ALA A 494 6.66 -27.36 -18.96
CA ALA A 494 6.92 -28.18 -17.79
C ALA A 494 5.66 -28.31 -16.92
N PRO A 495 5.35 -29.50 -16.38
CA PRO A 495 4.34 -29.65 -15.34
C PRO A 495 4.85 -29.14 -13.97
N ILE A 496 3.95 -29.04 -13.00
CA ILE A 496 4.31 -28.85 -11.59
C ILE A 496 5.29 -29.93 -11.13
N GLY A 497 6.17 -29.57 -10.19
CA GLY A 497 7.22 -30.45 -9.68
C GLY A 497 8.46 -30.56 -10.56
N MET A 498 8.63 -29.69 -11.56
CA MET A 498 9.81 -29.65 -12.41
C MET A 498 10.60 -28.36 -12.18
N CYS A 499 11.83 -28.51 -11.70
CA CYS A 499 12.79 -27.42 -11.60
C CYS A 499 13.72 -27.40 -12.83
N MET A 500 14.09 -26.21 -13.31
CA MET A 500 15.13 -26.11 -14.36
C MET A 500 16.46 -26.63 -13.82
N ASP A 501 17.21 -27.37 -14.64
CA ASP A 501 18.42 -28.06 -14.19
C ASP A 501 19.47 -27.14 -13.55
N GLN A 502 19.58 -25.90 -14.03
CA GLN A 502 20.50 -24.89 -13.50
C GLN A 502 20.15 -24.38 -12.10
N TYR A 503 18.91 -24.56 -11.65
CA TYR A 503 18.42 -24.09 -10.34
C TYR A 503 18.31 -25.21 -9.29
N LYS A 504 18.38 -26.48 -9.69
CA LYS A 504 18.27 -27.64 -8.80
C LYS A 504 19.27 -27.66 -7.64
N ASN A 505 20.48 -27.12 -7.86
CA ASN A 505 21.53 -27.06 -6.83
C ASN A 505 21.75 -25.65 -6.28
N VAL A 506 20.81 -24.73 -6.53
CA VAL A 506 20.86 -23.34 -6.06
C VAL A 506 19.78 -23.17 -5.02
N GLY A 507 20.15 -22.77 -3.80
CA GLY A 507 19.17 -22.43 -2.77
C GLY A 507 18.56 -21.06 -3.06
N PRO A 508 17.27 -20.95 -3.43
CA PRO A 508 16.64 -19.65 -3.67
C PRO A 508 16.42 -18.92 -2.34
N GLU A 509 16.43 -17.59 -2.38
CA GLU A 509 15.83 -16.83 -1.29
C GLU A 509 14.30 -16.99 -1.35
N VAL A 510 13.66 -17.14 -0.20
CA VAL A 510 12.21 -17.36 -0.14
C VAL A 510 11.48 -16.04 0.11
N ILE A 511 10.48 -15.73 -0.72
CA ILE A 511 9.57 -14.58 -0.51
C ILE A 511 8.19 -15.12 -0.13
N ARG A 512 7.65 -14.63 0.98
CA ARG A 512 6.33 -14.99 1.53
C ARG A 512 5.38 -13.80 1.58
#